data_AF-A0A6N1YAQ9-F1
#
_entry.id   AF-A0A6N1YAQ9-F1
#
_cell.length_a   1.000
_cell.length_b   1.000
_cell.length_c   1.000
_cell.angle_alpha   90.00
_cell.angle_beta   90.00
_cell.angle_gamma   90.00
#
_symmetry.space_group_name_H-M   'P 1'
#
loop_
_entity.id
_entity.type
_entity.pdbx_description
1 polymer ?
#
loop_
_entity_poly.entity_id
_entity_poly.type
_entity_poly.pdbx_seq_one_letter_code
_entity_poly.pdbx_strand_id
1 'polypeptide(L)' 'MPEYKYNRGELYNLSIEKGTLTKEERFKINDHIVQTIIMLENLPYPKHLADVPLVAGSHHEKMDGTGYPKRLTTADMHA' A
#
# COMPACT_ATOMS: atom_id res chain seq x y z
N MET A 1 -19.26 31.43 -19.26
CA MET A 1 -18.72 30.04 -19.25
C MET A 1 -18.09 29.78 -17.88
N PRO A 2 -18.21 28.58 -17.29
CA PRO A 2 -17.61 28.30 -15.98
C PRO A 2 -16.08 28.20 -16.09
N GLU A 3 -15.39 28.81 -15.15
CA GLU A 3 -13.92 28.98 -15.10
C GLU A 3 -13.16 27.64 -15.16
N TYR A 4 -13.72 26.58 -14.57
CA TYR A 4 -13.04 25.28 -14.43
C TYR A 4 -13.64 24.15 -15.26
N LYS A 5 -14.46 24.47 -16.29
CA LYS A 5 -15.19 23.46 -17.08
C LYS A 5 -14.30 22.33 -17.63
N TYR A 6 -13.05 22.65 -17.95
CA TYR A 6 -12.08 21.69 -18.50
C TYR A 6 -10.85 21.50 -17.62
N ASN A 7 -10.82 22.03 -16.40
CA ASN A 7 -9.70 21.77 -15.50
C ASN A 7 -9.80 20.33 -14.98
N ARG A 8 -8.95 19.44 -15.49
CA ARG A 8 -8.87 18.04 -15.05
C ARG A 8 -7.67 17.78 -14.15
N GLY A 9 -7.09 18.85 -13.59
CA GLY A 9 -5.85 18.81 -12.84
C GLY A 9 -4.62 18.59 -13.73
N GLU A 10 -4.63 19.00 -15.01
CA GLU A 10 -3.50 18.72 -15.91
C GLU A 10 -2.17 19.26 -15.38
N LEU A 11 -2.15 20.48 -14.84
CA LEU A 11 -0.94 21.03 -14.22
C LEU A 11 -0.45 20.17 -13.06
N TYR A 12 -1.36 19.70 -12.19
CA TYR A 12 -1.00 18.81 -11.08
C TYR A 12 -0.42 17.49 -11.60
N ASN A 13 -1.10 16.85 -12.55
CA ASN A 13 -0.71 15.56 -13.12
C ASN A 13 0.60 15.65 -13.91
N LEU A 14 0.83 16.75 -14.65
CA LEU A 14 2.06 16.96 -15.43
C LEU A 14 3.23 17.47 -14.58
N SER A 15 2.99 17.91 -13.35
CA SER A 15 4.04 18.34 -12.41
C SER A 15 4.64 17.18 -11.60
N ILE A 16 4.29 15.93 -11.91
CA ILE A 16 4.87 14.76 -11.24
C ILE A 16 6.38 14.68 -11.55
N GLU A 17 7.20 14.83 -10.52
CA GLU A 17 8.66 14.84 -10.66
C GLU A 17 9.25 13.45 -10.98
N LYS A 18 8.61 12.37 -10.53
CA LYS A 18 9.09 10.99 -10.70
C LYS A 18 7.96 9.98 -10.83
N GLY A 19 8.06 9.15 -11.87
CA GLY A 19 7.06 8.14 -12.18
C GLY A 19 5.82 8.75 -12.82
N THR A 20 4.70 8.06 -12.74
CA THR A 20 3.45 8.43 -13.44
C THR A 20 2.26 8.55 -12.49
N LEU A 21 2.50 8.51 -11.18
CA LEU A 21 1.46 8.46 -10.17
C LEU A 21 1.50 9.73 -9.33
N THR A 22 0.33 10.35 -9.21
CA THR A 22 0.04 11.34 -8.18
C THR A 22 0.17 10.71 -6.78
N LYS A 23 0.17 11.56 -5.74
CA LYS A 23 0.24 11.09 -4.35
C LYS A 23 -0.97 10.23 -4.00
N GLU A 24 -2.14 10.60 -4.50
CA GLU A 24 -3.41 9.92 -4.28
C GLU A 24 -3.47 8.57 -5.00
N GLU A 25 -3.02 8.50 -6.25
CA GLU A 25 -2.92 7.23 -6.97
C GLU A 25 -1.92 6.29 -6.30
N ARG A 26 -0.77 6.80 -5.85
CA ARG A 26 0.21 6.01 -5.10
C ARG A 26 -0.36 5.50 -3.78
N PHE A 27 -1.10 6.34 -3.04
CA PHE A 27 -1.81 5.91 -1.85
C PHE A 27 -2.81 4.80 -2.16
N LYS A 28 -3.58 4.94 -3.23
CA LYS A 28 -4.58 3.93 -3.61
C LYS A 28 -3.95 2.62 -4.08
N ILE A 29 -2.79 2.67 -4.72
CA ILE A 29 -2.02 1.45 -5.03
C ILE A 29 -1.51 0.82 -3.74
N ASN A 30 -0.92 1.58 -2.82
CA ASN A 30 -0.41 1.04 -1.55
C ASN A 30 -1.50 0.35 -0.70
N ASP A 31 -2.77 0.76 -0.83
CA ASP A 31 -3.95 0.10 -0.22
C ASP A 31 -4.08 -1.39 -0.60
N HIS A 32 -3.47 -1.85 -1.71
CA HIS A 32 -3.52 -3.27 -2.10
C HIS A 32 -3.01 -4.23 -1.02
N ILE A 33 -2.09 -3.78 -0.16
CA ILE A 33 -1.59 -4.61 0.95
C ILE A 33 -2.62 -4.77 2.04
N VAL A 34 -3.33 -3.70 2.38
CA VAL A 34 -4.45 -3.76 3.34
C VAL A 34 -5.52 -4.72 2.81
N GLN A 35 -5.84 -4.63 1.53
CA GLN A 35 -6.79 -5.55 0.90
C GLN A 35 -6.27 -6.99 0.89
N THR A 36 -4.98 -7.22 0.63
CA THR A 36 -4.34 -8.54 0.69
C THR A 36 -4.47 -9.15 2.08
N ILE A 37 -4.17 -8.38 3.13
CA ILE A 37 -4.31 -8.83 4.52
C ILE A 37 -5.75 -9.24 4.81
N ILE A 38 -6.72 -8.36 4.50
CA ILE A 38 -8.15 -8.64 4.73
C ILE A 38 -8.59 -9.91 3.98
N MET A 39 -8.21 -10.05 2.72
CA MET A 39 -8.59 -11.22 1.92
C MET A 39 -7.98 -12.50 2.49
N LEU A 40 -6.68 -12.49 2.80
CA LEU A 40 -5.97 -13.69 3.22
C LEU A 40 -6.34 -14.09 4.66
N GLU A 41 -6.51 -13.16 5.60
CA GLU A 41 -6.91 -13.47 6.99
C GLU A 41 -8.26 -14.22 7.08
N ASN A 42 -9.12 -14.10 6.08
CA ASN A 42 -10.42 -14.76 6.03
C ASN A 42 -10.39 -16.19 5.43
N LEU A 43 -9.22 -16.68 4.97
CA LEU A 43 -9.11 -18.00 4.34
C LEU A 43 -8.72 -19.09 5.35
N PRO A 44 -9.28 -20.32 5.24
CA PRO A 44 -8.93 -21.42 6.12
C PRO A 44 -7.62 -22.09 5.66
N TYR A 45 -6.48 -21.69 6.23
CA TYR A 45 -5.20 -22.32 5.92
C TYR A 45 -4.96 -23.63 6.68
N PRO A 46 -4.32 -24.63 6.02
CA PRO A 46 -3.70 -25.71 6.75
C PRO A 46 -2.51 -25.20 7.58
N LYS A 47 -2.13 -25.91 8.65
CA LYS A 47 -1.08 -25.48 9.59
C LYS A 47 0.23 -25.06 8.93
N HIS A 48 0.63 -25.72 7.85
CA HIS A 48 1.88 -25.41 7.14
C HIS A 48 1.82 -24.13 6.28
N LEU A 49 0.65 -23.52 6.12
CA LEU A 49 0.43 -22.25 5.42
C LEU A 49 -0.13 -21.16 6.34
N ALA A 50 -0.12 -21.37 7.67
CA ALA A 50 -0.68 -20.42 8.63
C ALA A 50 -0.04 -19.02 8.54
N ASP A 51 1.22 -18.95 8.09
CA ASP A 51 1.98 -17.69 7.99
C ASP A 51 1.81 -16.97 6.64
N VAL A 52 1.05 -17.52 5.69
CA VAL A 52 0.84 -16.89 4.38
C VAL A 52 0.27 -15.46 4.49
N PRO A 53 -0.76 -15.18 5.31
CA PRO A 53 -1.24 -13.81 5.50
C PRO A 53 -0.17 -12.87 6.04
N LEU A 54 0.69 -13.34 6.95
CA LEU A 54 1.77 -12.55 7.53
C LEU A 54 2.84 -12.21 6.47
N VAL A 55 3.32 -13.21 5.73
CA VAL A 55 4.35 -13.02 4.70
C VAL A 55 3.84 -12.09 3.59
N ALA A 56 2.62 -12.34 3.09
CA ALA A 56 2.03 -11.51 2.05
C ALA A 56 1.68 -10.10 2.56
N GLY A 57 1.25 -9.94 3.81
CA GLY A 57 0.90 -8.65 4.39
C GLY A 57 2.09 -7.77 4.77
N SER A 58 3.26 -8.37 5.01
CA SER A 58 4.45 -7.66 5.51
C SER A 58 5.51 -7.37 4.43
N HIS A 59 5.33 -7.78 3.18
CA HIS A 59 6.41 -7.69 2.18
C HIS A 59 6.82 -6.25 1.77
N HIS A 60 6.04 -5.23 2.13
CA HIS A 60 6.41 -3.82 2.00
C HIS A 60 6.85 -3.16 3.32
N GLU A 61 6.85 -3.92 4.41
CA GLU A 61 7.47 -3.49 5.64
C GLU A 61 8.99 -3.42 5.48
N LYS A 62 9.63 -2.60 6.31
CA LYS A 62 11.07 -2.41 6.28
C LYS A 62 11.61 -2.51 7.70
N MET A 63 12.81 -3.05 7.84
CA MET A 63 13.46 -3.26 9.13
C MET A 63 13.60 -1.98 9.98
N ASP A 64 13.62 -0.82 9.33
CA ASP A 64 13.72 0.52 9.94
C ASP A 64 12.37 1.16 10.30
N GLY A 65 11.25 0.47 10.10
CA GLY A 65 9.90 0.99 10.38
C GLY A 65 9.36 1.99 9.35
N THR A 66 10.10 2.29 8.28
CA THR A 66 9.63 3.21 7.22
C THR A 66 8.74 2.54 6.16
N GLY A 67 8.47 1.25 6.33
CA GLY A 67 7.59 0.46 5.48
C GLY A 67 6.11 0.76 5.70
N TYR A 68 5.25 -0.07 5.11
CA TYR A 68 3.80 0.02 5.24
C TYR A 68 3.18 -1.38 5.07
N PRO A 69 1.96 -1.64 5.56
CA PRO A 69 0.99 -0.69 6.14
C PRO A 69 1.12 -0.46 7.65
N LYS A 70 1.71 -1.38 8.41
CA LYS A 70 1.77 -1.36 9.88
C LYS A 70 3.01 -0.63 10.42
N ARG A 71 4.01 -0.34 9.57
CA ARG A 71 5.26 0.36 9.94
C ARG A 71 6.05 -0.41 11.00
N LEU A 72 6.13 -1.73 10.80
CA LEU A 72 6.76 -2.63 11.75
C LEU A 72 8.27 -2.42 11.75
N THR A 73 8.85 -2.37 12.93
CA THR A 73 10.30 -2.40 13.11
C THR A 73 10.80 -3.84 13.15
N THR A 74 12.13 -4.00 13.06
CA THR A 74 12.78 -5.30 13.29
C THR A 74 12.31 -5.97 14.59
N ALA A 75 12.14 -5.20 15.66
CA ALA A 75 11.70 -5.74 16.95
C ALA A 75 10.27 -6.29 16.90
N ASP A 76 9.38 -5.65 16.13
CA ASP A 76 7.98 -6.07 15.98
C ASP A 76 7.84 -7.34 15.12
N MET A 77 8.82 -7.66 14.28
CA MET A 77 8.80 -8.83 13.38
C MET A 77 9.44 -10.08 13.98
N HIS A 78 10.26 -9.94 15.02
CA HIS A 78 10.99 -11.04 15.66
C HIS A 78 10.45 -11.41 17.06
N ALA A 79 9.34 -10.79 17.48
CA ALA A 79 8.61 -11.11 18.71
C ALA A 79 7.55 -12.19 18.46
#